data_AF-A0A6L6E5U0-F1
#
_entry.id   AF-A0A6L6E5U0-F1
#
_cell.length_a   1.000
_cell.length_b   1.000
_cell.length_c   1.000
_cell.angle_alpha   90.00
_cell.angle_beta   90.00
_cell.angle_gamma   90.00
#
_symmetry.space_group_name_H-M   'P 1'
#
loop_
_entity.id
_entity.type
_entity.pdbx_description
1 polymer ?
#
loop_
_entity_poly.entity_id
_entity_poly.type
_entity_poly.pdbx_seq_one_letter_code
_entity_poly.pdbx_strand_id
1 'polypeptide(L)'
;MPPFSTSTERPATEVAGALPTSREDLRDWVSEIARLTKPARIQWCDGSLGERQALIAEMVASETLIPLDGELRPNSFLARSNPDDVARVESRT
;
A
#
# COMPACT_ATOMS: atom_id res chain seq x y z
N MET A 1 -5.83 -5.93 40.43
CA MET A 1 -6.25 -5.08 39.29
C MET A 1 -5.07 -4.18 38.94
N PRO A 2 -4.40 -4.40 37.79
CA PRO A 2 -3.44 -3.42 37.29
C PRO A 2 -4.18 -2.24 36.63
N PRO A 3 -3.65 -1.01 36.70
CA PRO A 3 -4.21 0.13 36.01
C PRO A 3 -3.96 0.03 34.50
N PHE A 4 -4.95 0.41 33.70
CA PHE A 4 -4.86 0.45 32.25
C PHE A 4 -3.80 1.46 31.81
N SER A 5 -2.71 0.98 31.22
CA SER A 5 -1.71 1.82 30.55
C SER A 5 -2.33 2.55 29.37
N THR A 6 -2.12 3.85 29.38
CA THR A 6 -2.34 4.85 28.32
C THR A 6 -2.18 4.32 26.91
N SER A 7 -3.23 4.55 26.11
CA SER A 7 -3.25 4.40 24.65
C SER A 7 -2.01 5.06 24.03
N THR A 8 -1.20 4.27 23.34
CA THR A 8 -0.21 4.78 22.39
C THR A 8 -0.97 5.47 21.26
N GLU A 9 -0.98 6.80 21.28
CA GLU A 9 -1.38 7.61 20.14
C GLU A 9 -0.45 7.23 18.97
N ARG A 10 -1.01 6.62 17.93
CA ARG A 10 -0.24 6.33 16.71
C ARG A 10 0.20 7.67 16.12
N PRO A 11 1.50 7.88 15.83
CA PRO A 11 1.96 9.12 15.25
C PRO A 11 1.24 9.38 13.92
N ALA A 12 1.00 10.67 13.65
CA ALA A 12 0.47 11.15 12.40
C ALA A 12 1.24 10.56 11.21
N THR A 13 0.50 10.20 10.15
CA THR A 13 0.99 9.70 8.87
C THR A 13 2.28 10.42 8.46
N GLU A 14 3.43 9.78 8.62
CA GLU A 14 4.73 10.35 8.25
C GLU A 14 4.83 10.32 6.73
N VAL A 15 4.76 11.51 6.11
CA VAL A 15 5.07 11.68 4.68
C VAL A 15 6.59 11.80 4.59
N ALA A 16 7.28 10.67 4.50
CA ALA A 16 8.74 10.66 4.36
C ALA A 16 9.13 11.23 2.98
N GLY A 17 9.64 12.46 2.95
CA GLY A 17 10.26 13.09 1.76
C GLY A 17 9.61 14.39 1.29
N ALA A 18 10.36 15.15 0.47
CA ALA A 18 9.86 16.35 -0.20
C ALA A 18 8.56 16.03 -0.96
N LEU A 19 7.58 16.94 -0.89
CA LEU A 19 6.28 16.76 -1.57
C LEU A 19 6.54 16.49 -3.07
N PRO A 20 6.19 15.31 -3.59
CA PRO A 20 6.69 14.83 -4.89
C PRO A 20 6.01 15.48 -6.09
N THR A 21 5.24 16.53 -5.85
CA THR A 21 4.53 17.30 -6.85
C THR A 21 4.45 18.75 -6.43
N SER A 22 4.60 19.70 -7.35
CA SER A 22 4.37 21.13 -7.13
C SER A 22 2.91 21.53 -7.28
N ARG A 23 2.03 20.60 -7.68
CA ARG A 23 0.60 20.84 -7.90
C ARG A 23 -0.17 20.94 -6.59
N GLU A 24 -0.71 22.11 -6.29
CA GLU A 24 -1.49 22.36 -5.07
C GLU A 24 -2.80 21.58 -5.03
N ASP A 25 -3.53 21.54 -6.16
CA ASP A 25 -4.81 20.81 -6.29
C ASP A 25 -4.69 19.32 -5.92
N LEU A 26 -3.59 18.69 -6.34
CA LEU A 26 -3.31 17.29 -6.01
C LEU A 26 -2.99 17.09 -4.52
N ARG A 27 -2.26 18.02 -3.90
CA ARG A 27 -1.90 17.95 -2.48
C ARG A 27 -3.13 18.12 -1.59
N ASP A 28 -4.02 19.03 -1.95
CA ASP A 28 -5.26 19.28 -1.24
C ASP A 28 -6.16 18.04 -1.29
N TRP A 29 -6.29 17.43 -2.46
CA TRP A 29 -7.05 16.19 -2.63
C TRP A 29 -6.47 15.04 -1.81
N VAL A 30 -5.15 14.81 -1.84
CA VAL A 30 -4.52 13.75 -1.01
C VAL A 30 -4.76 14.01 0.47
N SER A 31 -4.67 15.27 0.91
CA SER A 31 -4.92 15.65 2.31
C SER A 31 -6.37 15.41 2.72
N GLU A 32 -7.33 15.70 1.84
CA GLU A 32 -8.75 15.43 2.06
C GLU A 32 -9.00 13.93 2.24
N ILE A 33 -8.47 13.10 1.34
CA ILE A 33 -8.62 11.64 1.41
C ILE A 33 -7.92 11.08 2.65
N ALA A 34 -6.72 11.57 3.00
CA ALA A 34 -6.00 11.13 4.18
C ALA A 34 -6.78 11.42 5.48
N ARG A 35 -7.46 12.56 5.57
CA ARG A 35 -8.33 12.90 6.70
C ARG A 35 -9.53 11.95 6.81
N LEU A 36 -10.06 11.48 5.67
CA LEU A 36 -11.18 10.55 5.62
C LEU A 36 -10.77 9.10 5.95
N THR A 37 -9.73 8.59 5.28
CA THR A 37 -9.32 7.17 5.34
C THR A 37 -8.35 6.87 6.48
N LYS A 38 -7.69 7.90 7.03
CA LYS A 38 -6.75 7.82 8.16
C LYS A 38 -5.67 6.74 7.96
N PRO A 39 -4.91 6.78 6.85
CA PRO A 39 -3.93 5.75 6.56
C PRO A 39 -2.74 5.84 7.53
N ALA A 40 -2.11 4.70 7.80
CA ALA A 40 -0.89 4.67 8.62
C ALA A 40 0.29 5.39 7.94
N ARG A 41 0.41 5.28 6.61
CA ARG A 41 1.44 5.94 5.79
C ARG A 41 0.86 6.35 4.43
N ILE A 42 1.39 7.40 3.83
CA ILE A 42 1.15 7.76 2.43
C ILE A 42 2.44 7.50 1.66
N GLN A 43 2.37 6.62 0.66
CA GLN A 43 3.46 6.36 -0.28
C GLN A 43 3.12 7.01 -1.61
N TRP A 44 4.04 7.82 -2.14
CA TRP A 44 3.94 8.34 -3.49
C TRP A 44 4.72 7.44 -4.44
N CYS A 45 4.05 6.90 -5.46
CA CYS A 45 4.67 5.99 -6.40
C CYS A 45 5.56 6.75 -7.39
N ASP A 46 6.86 6.49 -7.38
CA ASP A 46 7.83 7.08 -8.33
C ASP A 46 8.04 6.21 -9.60
N GLY A 47 7.58 4.95 -9.57
CA GLY A 47 7.71 4.01 -10.68
C GLY A 47 9.12 3.45 -10.88
N SER A 48 10.02 3.68 -9.93
CA SER A 48 11.39 3.20 -9.99
C SER A 48 11.48 1.68 -9.81
N LEU A 49 12.59 1.10 -10.28
CA LEU A 49 12.86 -0.32 -10.07
C LEU A 49 12.99 -0.66 -8.58
N GLY A 50 13.61 0.24 -7.81
CA GLY A 50 13.79 0.06 -6.36
C GLY A 50 12.46 0.04 -5.61
N GLU A 51 11.54 0.95 -5.96
CA GLU A 51 10.18 0.95 -5.44
C GLU A 51 9.46 -0.36 -5.75
N ARG A 52 9.48 -0.78 -7.02
CA ARG A 52 8.85 -2.05 -7.44
C ARG A 52 9.40 -3.23 -6.65
N GLN A 53 10.72 -3.31 -6.48
CA GLN A 53 11.37 -4.39 -5.74
C GLN A 53 10.96 -4.39 -4.26
N ALA A 54 10.94 -3.22 -3.62
CA ALA A 54 10.52 -3.08 -2.23
C ALA A 54 9.06 -3.51 -2.03
N LEU A 55 8.16 -3.07 -2.91
CA LEU A 55 6.73 -3.42 -2.85
C LEU A 55 6.50 -4.93 -3.06
N ILE A 56 7.20 -5.53 -4.03
CA ILE A 56 7.13 -6.98 -4.26
C ILE A 56 7.65 -7.75 -3.05
N ALA A 57 8.76 -7.32 -2.46
CA ALA A 57 9.32 -7.94 -1.27
C ALA A 57 8.32 -7.89 -0.10
N GLU A 58 7.65 -6.75 0.12
CA GLU A 58 6.59 -6.61 1.13
C GLU A 58 5.43 -7.58 0.86
N MET A 59 4.94 -7.67 -0.39
CA MET A 59 3.83 -8.56 -0.75
C MET A 59 4.18 -10.06 -0.66
N VAL A 60 5.44 -10.43 -0.92
CA VAL A 60 5.91 -11.81 -0.73
C VAL A 60 6.04 -12.13 0.75
N ALA A 61 6.57 -11.19 1.55
CA ALA A 61 6.66 -11.34 3.00
C ALA A 61 5.27 -11.44 3.67
N SER A 62 4.25 -10.81 3.10
CA SER A 62 2.87 -10.89 3.57
C SER A 62 2.07 -12.07 2.98
N GLU A 63 2.72 -12.95 2.21
CA GLU A 63 2.09 -14.10 1.52
C GLU A 63 0.99 -13.74 0.50
N THR A 64 0.86 -12.45 0.16
CA THR A 64 -0.06 -11.99 -0.90
C THR A 64 0.42 -12.45 -2.27
N LEU A 65 1.75 -12.48 -2.46
CA LEU A 65 2.40 -12.98 -3.66
C LEU A 65 3.27 -14.20 -3.35
N ILE A 66 3.23 -15.17 -4.25
CA ILE A 66 4.08 -16.36 -4.22
C ILE A 66 5.08 -16.25 -5.37
N PRO A 67 6.41 -16.24 -5.11
CA PRO A 67 7.40 -16.26 -6.18
C PRO A 67 7.31 -17.57 -6.97
N LEU A 68 7.37 -17.46 -8.30
CA LEU A 68 7.44 -18.63 -9.19
C LEU A 68 8.88 -19.10 -9.35
N ASP A 69 9.03 -20.28 -9.95
CA ASP A 69 10.34 -20.82 -10.33
C ASP A 69 11.10 -19.82 -11.21
N GLY A 70 12.27 -19.38 -10.74
CA GLY A 70 13.06 -18.34 -11.39
C GLY A 70 13.76 -18.78 -12.68
N GLU A 71 14.02 -20.08 -12.86
CA GLU A 71 14.62 -20.62 -14.08
C GLU A 71 13.57 -20.71 -15.19
N LEU A 72 12.36 -21.17 -14.84
CA LEU A 72 11.27 -21.30 -15.80
C LEU A 72 10.54 -19.97 -16.07
N ARG A 73 10.42 -19.13 -15.04
CA ARG A 73 9.62 -17.90 -15.04
C ARG A 73 10.30 -16.83 -14.18
N PRO A 74 11.42 -16.25 -14.65
CA PRO A 74 12.15 -15.22 -13.91
C PRO A 74 11.26 -14.02 -13.60
N ASN A 75 11.44 -13.43 -12.41
CA ASN A 75 10.73 -12.25 -11.93
C ASN A 75 9.20 -12.35 -11.99
N SER A 76 8.66 -13.57 -11.86
CA SER A 76 7.22 -13.85 -11.94
C SER A 76 6.64 -14.26 -10.59
N PHE A 77 5.38 -13.91 -10.35
CA PHE A 77 4.69 -14.11 -9.08
C PHE A 77 3.26 -14.59 -9.32
N LEU A 78 2.73 -15.39 -8.41
CA LEU A 78 1.34 -15.83 -8.36
C LEU A 78 0.60 -15.11 -7.23
N ALA A 79 -0.51 -14.47 -7.58
CA ALA A 79 -1.51 -14.00 -6.63
C ALA A 79 -2.75 -14.91 -6.72
N ARG A 80 -3.36 -15.22 -5.58
CA ARG A 80 -4.65 -15.92 -5.52
C ARG A 80 -5.65 -14.99 -4.83
N SER A 81 -6.55 -14.39 -5.61
CA SER A 81 -7.57 -13.50 -5.05
C SER A 81 -8.60 -14.27 -4.23
N ASN A 82 -9.40 -13.53 -3.47
CA ASN A 82 -10.58 -14.09 -2.83
C ASN A 82 -11.55 -14.61 -3.91
N PRO A 83 -12.16 -15.79 -3.77
CA PRO A 83 -13.16 -16.31 -4.71
C PRO A 83 -14.32 -15.34 -5.03
N ASP A 84 -14.65 -14.44 -4.12
CA ASP A 84 -15.70 -13.43 -4.30
C ASP A 84 -15.22 -12.19 -5.09
N ASP A 85 -13.91 -12.06 -5.34
CA ASP A 85 -13.25 -10.96 -6.02
C ASP A 85 -12.37 -11.48 -7.18
N VAL A 86 -13.03 -11.97 -8.22
CA VAL A 86 -12.40 -12.64 -9.38
C VAL A 86 -12.70 -11.97 -10.71
N ALA A 87 -13.73 -11.13 -10.76
CA ALA A 87 -14.22 -10.52 -11.98
C ALA A 87 -14.91 -9.19 -11.68
N ARG A 88 -15.14 -8.40 -12.74
CA ARG A 88 -15.94 -7.19 -12.65
C ARG A 88 -17.37 -7.53 -12.20
N VAL A 89 -18.00 -6.57 -11.50
CA VAL A 89 -19.39 -6.67 -11.05
C VAL A 89 -20.20 -5.54 -11.68
N GLU A 90 -20.81 -5.84 -12.82
CA GLU A 90 -21.48 -4.90 -13.73
C GLU A 90 -22.71 -4.25 -13.10
N SER A 91 -23.28 -4.87 -12.05
CA SER A 91 -24.37 -4.29 -11.27
C SER A 91 -23.91 -3.23 -10.25
N ARG A 92 -22.60 -3.06 -10.07
CA ARG A 92 -21.97 -2.20 -9.05
C ARG A 92 -20.92 -1.25 -9.65
N THR A 93 -20.88 -1.15 -10.98
CA THR A 93 -19.97 -0.31 -11.78
C THR A 93 -20.79 0.70 -12.56
#